data_AF-A0A257QBS4-F1
#
_entry.id   AF-A0A257QBS4-F1
#
_cell.length_a   1.000
_cell.length_b   1.000
_cell.length_c   1.000
_cell.angle_alpha   90.00
_cell.angle_beta   90.00
_cell.angle_gamma   90.00
#
_symmetry.space_group_name_H-M   'P 1'
#
loop_
_entity.id
_entity.type
_entity.pdbx_description
1 polymer ?
#
loop_
_entity_poly.entity_id
_entity_poly.type
_entity_poly.pdbx_seq_one_letter_code
_entity_poly.pdbx_strand_id
1 'polypeptide(L)'
;DKNMEDAEHTRAEVLNARTQEAIHTLQAVRERWMWLMQNLDAPLAQSLPVLQKLGLDSLADVLTQRLATQPEARIFDVVQDRTIRISWKTEVRALMELYFAGADCAAVLAEIQAIHDRVLKGRVFVALHMHAGDGNVHTNIPVNSDNYEMLRQANEAVARIMQIARDLDGVISGEHGIGLTKYEYLTADELAPFQDYKRRVDPNGRFNSGKLMPGADLRRAWTPSFNLMGYESLIMQQSEIGAISHAIKDCLRCGKCKPVCATHVPRANLLYSPRDKILATSLLIEAFLYEEQTRRGVSLKHWEEFEDVADHCTVCHKCYNPCPVDIDFGNVSMDMRALLRRMGKKSFNPGTSAAMFFL
;
A
#
# COMPACT_ATOMS: atom_id res chain seq x y z
N ASP A 1 45.73 -16.33 -31.45
CA ASP A 1 44.59 -17.27 -31.38
C ASP A 1 44.65 -18.22 -30.20
N LYS A 2 45.55 -19.20 -30.10
CA LYS A 2 45.62 -20.13 -28.94
C LYS A 2 45.69 -19.45 -27.55
N ASN A 3 46.51 -18.42 -27.39
CA ASN A 3 46.64 -17.71 -26.10
C ASN A 3 45.39 -16.91 -25.67
N MET A 4 44.50 -16.57 -26.61
CA MET A 4 43.22 -15.90 -26.29
C MET A 4 42.15 -16.93 -25.91
N GLU A 5 42.08 -18.08 -26.60
CA GLU A 5 41.18 -19.18 -26.24
C GLU A 5 41.49 -19.74 -24.85
N ASP A 6 42.77 -19.95 -24.52
CA ASP A 6 43.17 -20.47 -23.20
C ASP A 6 42.85 -19.48 -22.05
N ALA A 7 42.97 -18.17 -22.31
CA ALA A 7 42.63 -17.12 -21.35
C ALA A 7 41.10 -17.00 -21.15
N GLU A 8 40.30 -17.15 -22.21
CA GLU A 8 38.84 -17.19 -22.12
C GLU A 8 38.33 -18.44 -21.41
N HIS A 9 38.95 -19.60 -21.65
CA HIS A 9 38.62 -20.86 -20.97
C HIS A 9 38.91 -20.76 -19.46
N THR A 10 40.07 -20.22 -19.08
CA THR A 10 40.45 -20.01 -17.68
C THR A 10 39.50 -19.02 -16.99
N ARG A 11 39.07 -17.96 -17.68
CA ARG A 11 38.10 -16.99 -17.14
C ARG A 11 36.73 -17.62 -16.92
N ALA A 12 36.27 -18.48 -17.83
CA ALA A 12 35.01 -19.19 -17.71
C ALA A 12 35.01 -20.17 -16.53
N GLU A 13 36.11 -20.89 -16.31
CA GLU A 13 36.27 -21.81 -15.17
C GLU A 13 36.25 -21.07 -13.83
N VAL A 14 36.98 -19.96 -13.72
CA VAL A 14 36.98 -19.12 -12.50
C VAL A 14 35.60 -18.55 -12.21
N LEU A 15 34.87 -18.09 -13.24
CA LEU A 15 33.52 -17.58 -13.07
C LEU A 15 32.55 -18.69 -12.64
N ASN A 16 32.69 -19.90 -13.19
CA ASN A 16 31.87 -21.03 -12.81
C ASN A 16 32.10 -21.44 -11.33
N ALA A 17 33.35 -21.50 -10.89
CA ALA A 17 33.69 -21.80 -9.49
C ALA A 17 33.08 -20.75 -8.53
N ARG A 18 33.26 -19.46 -8.82
CA ARG A 18 32.65 -18.36 -8.04
C ARG A 18 31.13 -18.44 -8.01
N THR A 19 30.51 -18.83 -9.12
CA THR A 19 29.05 -18.99 -9.22
C THR A 19 28.56 -20.12 -8.32
N GLN A 20 29.28 -21.26 -8.30
CA GLN A 20 28.96 -22.38 -7.42
C GLN A 20 29.07 -22.00 -5.94
N GLU A 21 30.14 -21.30 -5.55
CA GLU A 21 30.31 -20.77 -4.19
C GLU A 21 29.19 -19.80 -3.81
N ALA A 22 28.84 -18.87 -4.71
CA ALA A 22 27.76 -17.92 -4.47
C ALA A 22 26.41 -18.63 -4.26
N ILE A 23 26.08 -19.63 -5.08
CA ILE A 23 24.84 -20.41 -4.95
C ILE A 23 24.82 -21.17 -3.62
N HIS A 24 25.91 -21.85 -3.26
CA HIS A 24 26.02 -22.58 -2.01
C HIS A 24 25.80 -21.66 -0.79
N THR A 25 26.44 -20.49 -0.79
CA THR A 25 26.25 -19.47 0.25
C THR A 25 24.80 -18.98 0.31
N LEU A 26 24.18 -18.67 -0.83
CA LEU A 26 22.78 -18.24 -0.87
C LEU A 26 21.81 -19.33 -0.35
N GLN A 27 22.09 -20.60 -0.65
CA GLN A 27 21.31 -21.73 -0.14
C GLN A 27 21.42 -21.87 1.38
N ALA A 28 22.64 -21.81 1.93
CA ALA A 28 22.88 -21.87 3.37
C ALA A 28 22.21 -20.70 4.11
N VAL A 29 22.32 -19.48 3.58
CA VAL A 29 21.65 -18.29 4.14
C VAL A 29 20.13 -18.46 4.08
N ARG A 30 19.59 -18.93 2.95
CA ARG A 30 18.15 -19.17 2.79
C ARG A 30 17.64 -20.19 3.80
N GLU A 31 18.33 -21.31 3.95
CA GLU A 31 17.99 -22.35 4.92
C GLU A 31 17.94 -21.79 6.34
N ARG A 32 19.00 -21.08 6.75
CA ARG A 32 19.07 -20.42 8.06
C ARG A 32 17.93 -19.43 8.28
N TRP A 33 17.70 -18.52 7.33
CA TRP A 33 16.68 -17.48 7.47
C TRP A 33 15.26 -18.05 7.48
N MET A 34 14.97 -19.02 6.61
CA MET A 34 13.67 -19.70 6.58
C MET A 34 13.41 -20.47 7.88
N TRP A 35 14.41 -21.19 8.39
CA TRP A 35 14.28 -21.93 9.63
C TRP A 35 13.99 -20.99 10.80
N LEU A 36 14.74 -19.88 10.94
CA LEU A 36 14.51 -18.89 11.99
C LEU A 36 13.09 -18.31 11.91
N MET A 37 12.64 -17.95 10.70
CA MET A 37 11.30 -17.38 10.48
C MET A 37 10.17 -18.36 10.85
N GLN A 38 10.35 -19.66 10.56
CA GLN A 38 9.34 -20.69 10.82
C GLN A 38 9.29 -21.14 12.28
N ASN A 39 10.35 -20.89 13.05
CA ASN A 39 10.52 -21.39 14.42
C ASN A 39 10.67 -20.27 15.46
N LEU A 40 10.14 -19.07 15.17
CA LEU A 40 10.23 -17.92 16.09
C LEU A 40 9.68 -18.23 17.49
N ASP A 41 8.60 -19.00 17.59
CA ASP A 41 8.00 -19.37 18.87
C ASP A 41 8.65 -20.59 19.55
N ALA A 42 9.64 -21.23 18.91
CA ALA A 42 10.30 -22.40 19.48
C ALA A 42 11.20 -22.02 20.67
N PRO A 43 11.27 -22.87 21.72
CA PRO A 43 12.21 -22.68 22.83
C PRO A 43 13.66 -22.65 22.35
N LEU A 44 14.44 -21.66 22.81
CA LEU A 44 15.85 -21.51 22.45
C LEU A 44 16.68 -22.71 22.91
N ALA A 45 16.39 -23.26 24.11
CA ALA A 45 17.12 -24.38 24.69
C ALA A 45 17.13 -25.62 23.78
N GLN A 46 16.00 -25.93 23.16
CA GLN A 46 15.85 -27.08 22.25
C GLN A 46 16.48 -26.81 20.87
N SER A 47 16.69 -25.53 20.54
CA SER A 47 17.10 -25.08 19.22
C SER A 47 18.61 -24.92 19.07
N LEU A 48 19.40 -24.86 20.15
CA LEU A 48 20.85 -24.65 20.08
C LEU A 48 21.58 -25.60 19.12
N PRO A 49 21.34 -26.93 19.12
CA PRO A 49 22.06 -27.83 18.23
C PRO A 49 21.75 -27.56 16.75
N VAL A 50 20.53 -27.09 16.46
CA VAL A 50 20.11 -26.74 15.10
C VAL A 50 20.74 -25.41 14.68
N LEU A 51 20.77 -24.41 15.56
CA LEU A 51 21.42 -23.12 15.28
C LEU A 51 22.91 -23.29 14.96
N GLN A 52 23.60 -24.19 15.66
CA GLN A 52 25.00 -24.54 15.34
C GLN A 52 25.14 -25.11 13.93
N LYS A 53 24.26 -26.05 13.52
CA LYS A 53 24.25 -26.61 12.16
C LYS A 53 23.94 -25.56 11.09
N LEU A 54 23.19 -24.52 11.44
CA LEU A 54 22.87 -23.40 10.55
C LEU A 54 24.01 -22.36 10.44
N GLY A 55 25.19 -22.62 11.03
CA GLY A 55 26.35 -21.72 10.98
C GLY A 55 26.26 -20.54 11.94
N LEU A 56 25.61 -20.71 13.09
CA LEU A 56 25.58 -19.75 14.21
C LEU A 56 26.42 -20.24 15.40
N ASP A 57 27.43 -21.08 15.13
CA ASP A 57 28.37 -21.63 16.11
C ASP A 57 29.10 -20.52 16.91
N SER A 58 29.48 -19.44 16.24
CA SER A 58 30.10 -18.27 16.89
C SER A 58 29.22 -17.60 17.97
N LEU A 59 27.91 -17.86 17.98
CA LEU A 59 26.97 -17.34 18.98
C LEU A 59 26.69 -18.34 20.11
N ALA A 60 27.25 -19.55 20.08
CA ALA A 60 26.90 -20.62 21.03
C ALA A 60 27.09 -20.20 22.50
N ASP A 61 28.20 -19.52 22.83
CA ASP A 61 28.49 -19.07 24.20
C ASP A 61 27.47 -18.02 24.66
N VAL A 62 27.17 -17.04 23.80
CA VAL A 62 26.22 -15.96 24.09
C VAL A 62 24.80 -16.52 24.29
N LEU A 63 24.37 -17.45 23.45
CA LEU A 63 23.06 -18.09 23.56
C LEU A 63 22.95 -18.99 24.80
N THR A 64 24.04 -19.66 25.17
CA THR A 64 24.10 -20.46 26.41
C THR A 64 24.00 -19.57 27.64
N GLN A 65 24.72 -18.45 27.66
CA GLN A 65 24.60 -17.47 28.73
C GLN A 65 23.20 -16.85 28.80
N ARG A 66 22.56 -16.63 27.64
CA ARG A 66 21.17 -16.16 27.59
C ARG A 66 20.22 -17.14 28.27
N LEU A 67 20.35 -18.43 28.01
CA LEU A 67 19.53 -19.47 28.66
C LEU A 67 19.76 -19.58 30.16
N ALA A 68 20.98 -19.33 30.64
CA ALA A 68 21.24 -19.28 32.08
C ALA A 68 20.46 -18.13 32.77
N THR A 69 20.22 -17.02 32.06
CA THR A 69 19.50 -15.86 32.57
C THR A 69 17.99 -15.94 32.33
N GLN A 70 17.60 -16.49 31.18
CA GLN A 70 16.22 -16.62 30.71
C GLN A 70 16.00 -18.03 30.15
N PRO A 71 15.70 -19.03 31.00
CA PRO A 71 15.54 -20.42 30.57
C PRO A 71 14.41 -20.62 29.54
N GLU A 72 13.37 -19.80 29.63
CA GLU A 72 12.18 -19.83 28.76
C GLU A 72 12.33 -18.95 27.51
N ALA A 73 13.54 -18.45 27.21
CA ALA A 73 13.77 -17.65 26.00
C ALA A 73 13.41 -18.45 24.74
N ARG A 74 12.81 -17.77 23.77
CA ARG A 74 12.44 -18.30 22.46
C ARG A 74 13.38 -17.77 21.38
N ILE A 75 13.32 -18.36 20.19
CA ILE A 75 14.04 -17.83 19.02
C ILE A 75 13.64 -16.37 18.73
N PHE A 76 12.37 -16.03 18.90
CA PHE A 76 11.87 -14.67 18.74
C PHE A 76 12.65 -13.66 19.58
N ASP A 77 12.93 -13.97 20.85
CA ASP A 77 13.51 -13.02 21.79
C ASP A 77 14.95 -12.65 21.38
N VAL A 78 15.74 -13.64 20.96
CA VAL A 78 17.13 -13.44 20.51
C VAL A 78 17.24 -12.83 19.10
N VAL A 79 16.19 -12.96 18.28
CA VAL A 79 16.10 -12.25 16.99
C VAL A 79 15.65 -10.80 17.23
N GLN A 80 14.70 -10.58 18.14
CA GLN A 80 14.13 -9.27 18.45
C GLN A 80 15.17 -8.33 19.06
N ASP A 81 15.98 -8.81 20.01
CA ASP A 81 17.04 -8.03 20.64
C ASP A 81 18.33 -7.96 19.81
N ARG A 82 18.36 -8.63 18.65
CA ARG A 82 19.45 -8.69 17.68
C ARG A 82 20.68 -9.49 18.13
N THR A 83 20.56 -10.34 19.15
CA THR A 83 21.59 -11.34 19.47
C THR A 83 21.88 -12.22 18.25
N ILE A 84 20.83 -12.73 17.59
CA ILE A 84 20.91 -13.31 16.25
C ILE A 84 20.55 -12.22 15.25
N ARG A 85 21.55 -11.71 14.53
CA ARG A 85 21.35 -10.65 13.54
C ARG A 85 21.19 -11.22 12.14
N ILE A 86 19.97 -11.12 11.60
CA ILE A 86 19.64 -11.47 10.21
C ILE A 86 19.88 -10.24 9.33
N SER A 87 20.82 -10.30 8.38
CA SER A 87 21.23 -9.10 7.63
C SER A 87 21.68 -9.38 6.20
N TRP A 88 20.90 -8.87 5.24
CA TRP A 88 21.25 -8.87 3.80
C TRP A 88 22.64 -8.27 3.52
N LYS A 89 22.99 -7.18 4.20
CA LYS A 89 24.25 -6.48 3.96
C LYS A 89 25.46 -7.35 4.29
N THR A 90 25.39 -8.09 5.39
CA THR A 90 26.52 -8.84 5.94
C THR A 90 26.54 -10.30 5.47
N GLU A 91 25.37 -10.94 5.38
CA GLU A 91 25.28 -12.36 5.06
C GLU A 91 25.11 -12.65 3.57
N VAL A 92 24.72 -11.65 2.76
CA VAL A 92 24.56 -11.84 1.31
C VAL A 92 25.41 -10.85 0.54
N ARG A 93 25.13 -9.54 0.63
CA ARG A 93 25.76 -8.53 -0.22
C ARG A 93 27.28 -8.53 -0.10
N ALA A 94 27.84 -8.51 1.12
CA ALA A 94 29.28 -8.51 1.32
C ALA A 94 29.97 -9.75 0.69
N LEU A 95 29.33 -10.92 0.77
CA LEU A 95 29.86 -12.16 0.17
C LEU A 95 29.72 -12.15 -1.36
N MET A 96 28.61 -11.64 -1.89
CA MET A 96 28.45 -11.48 -3.34
C MET A 96 29.48 -10.49 -3.92
N GLU A 97 29.73 -9.37 -3.23
CA GLU A 97 30.77 -8.40 -3.58
C GLU A 97 32.17 -9.02 -3.54
N LEU A 98 32.42 -9.96 -2.63
CA LEU A 98 33.67 -10.72 -2.55
C LEU A 98 33.83 -11.70 -3.72
N TYR A 99 32.81 -12.51 -4.02
CA TYR A 99 32.87 -13.51 -5.10
C TYR A 99 32.93 -12.87 -6.49
N PHE A 100 32.21 -11.77 -6.69
CA PHE A 100 32.08 -11.07 -7.97
C PHE A 100 32.84 -9.74 -7.99
N ALA A 101 33.99 -9.69 -7.33
CA ALA A 101 34.87 -8.51 -7.34
C ALA A 101 35.45 -8.25 -8.75
N GLY A 102 35.57 -6.97 -9.12
CA GLY A 102 36.18 -6.51 -10.38
C GLY A 102 35.18 -5.93 -11.39
N ALA A 103 35.69 -5.16 -12.36
CA ALA A 103 34.86 -4.47 -13.35
C ALA A 103 34.06 -5.44 -14.24
N ASP A 104 34.64 -6.60 -14.54
CA ASP A 104 34.03 -7.61 -15.41
C ASP A 104 32.75 -8.22 -14.85
N CYS A 105 32.56 -8.17 -13.52
CA CYS A 105 31.37 -8.70 -12.84
C CYS A 105 30.42 -7.61 -12.35
N ALA A 106 30.66 -6.34 -12.70
CA ALA A 106 29.85 -5.21 -12.24
C ALA A 106 28.36 -5.34 -12.60
N ALA A 107 28.06 -5.89 -13.79
CA ALA A 107 26.69 -6.14 -14.22
C ALA A 107 25.94 -7.14 -13.33
N VAL A 108 26.64 -8.16 -12.82
CA VAL A 108 26.07 -9.17 -11.91
C VAL A 108 25.72 -8.53 -10.57
N LEU A 109 26.64 -7.76 -9.99
CA LEU A 109 26.39 -7.04 -8.74
C LEU A 109 25.25 -6.01 -8.87
N ALA A 110 25.20 -5.30 -10.01
CA ALA A 110 24.13 -4.38 -10.31
C ALA A 110 22.77 -5.09 -10.37
N GLU A 111 22.68 -6.26 -11.01
CA GLU A 111 21.43 -7.02 -11.06
C GLU A 111 21.05 -7.61 -9.70
N ILE A 112 22.01 -8.09 -8.91
CA ILE A 112 21.75 -8.55 -7.53
C ILE A 112 21.17 -7.41 -6.69
N GLN A 113 21.71 -6.20 -6.80
CA GLN A 113 21.18 -5.03 -6.12
C GLN A 113 19.78 -4.67 -6.65
N ALA A 114 19.57 -4.71 -7.96
CA ALA A 114 18.26 -4.45 -8.56
C ALA A 114 17.20 -5.46 -8.11
N ILE A 115 17.55 -6.75 -8.00
CA ILE A 115 16.68 -7.78 -7.41
C ILE A 115 16.33 -7.42 -5.97
N HIS A 116 17.33 -7.06 -5.15
CA HIS A 116 17.10 -6.66 -3.77
C HIS A 116 16.15 -5.45 -3.67
N ASP A 117 16.35 -4.43 -4.51
CA ASP A 117 15.52 -3.23 -4.53
C ASP A 117 14.06 -3.55 -4.92
N ARG A 118 13.85 -4.47 -5.87
CA ARG A 118 12.50 -4.97 -6.22
C ARG A 118 11.85 -5.69 -5.04
N VAL A 119 12.60 -6.55 -4.34
CA VAL A 119 12.11 -7.27 -3.14
C VAL A 119 11.79 -6.28 -2.01
N LEU A 120 12.63 -5.27 -1.77
CA LEU A 120 12.41 -4.27 -0.72
C LEU A 120 11.09 -3.52 -0.93
N LYS A 121 10.74 -3.17 -2.17
CA LYS A 121 9.48 -2.50 -2.50
C LYS A 121 8.24 -3.36 -2.24
N GLY A 122 8.39 -4.69 -2.21
CA GLY A 122 7.30 -5.63 -1.93
C GLY A 122 7.15 -6.01 -0.45
N ARG A 123 7.97 -5.46 0.45
CA ARG A 123 7.92 -5.83 1.87
C ARG A 123 6.75 -5.19 2.59
N VAL A 124 5.93 -6.02 3.22
CA VAL A 124 4.87 -5.57 4.11
C VAL A 124 5.46 -5.07 5.44
N PHE A 125 5.05 -3.88 5.86
CA PHE A 125 5.34 -3.38 7.21
C PHE A 125 4.05 -3.00 7.93
N VAL A 126 4.03 -3.24 9.24
CA VAL A 126 2.93 -2.83 10.11
C VAL A 126 3.38 -1.57 10.86
N ALA A 127 2.86 -0.42 10.47
CA ALA A 127 3.03 0.83 11.23
C ALA A 127 1.95 0.92 12.30
N LEU A 128 2.40 1.14 13.53
CA LEU A 128 1.54 1.31 14.69
C LEU A 128 1.55 2.78 15.12
N HIS A 129 0.37 3.33 15.38
CA HIS A 129 0.22 4.55 16.18
C HIS A 129 -0.86 4.30 17.24
N MET A 130 -0.73 4.90 18.42
CA MET A 130 -1.63 4.59 19.52
C MET A 130 -2.09 5.84 20.27
N HIS A 131 -3.34 5.80 20.74
CA HIS A 131 -3.82 6.67 21.80
C HIS A 131 -3.65 5.91 23.11
N ALA A 132 -2.46 5.99 23.70
CA ALA A 132 -2.09 5.19 24.87
C ALA A 132 -3.02 5.42 26.07
N GLY A 133 -3.55 6.64 26.23
CA GLY A 133 -4.52 6.97 27.28
C GLY A 133 -5.88 6.28 27.12
N ASP A 134 -6.28 5.99 25.88
CA ASP A 134 -7.59 5.42 25.55
C ASP A 134 -7.51 3.91 25.26
N GLY A 135 -6.32 3.31 25.32
CA GLY A 135 -6.09 1.90 25.00
C GLY A 135 -6.24 1.55 23.52
N ASN A 136 -6.28 2.53 22.61
CA ASN A 136 -6.47 2.30 21.18
C ASN A 136 -5.13 2.19 20.44
N VAL A 137 -4.94 1.11 19.70
CA VAL A 137 -3.81 0.91 18.78
C VAL A 137 -4.32 0.87 17.35
N HIS A 138 -3.83 1.79 16.53
CA HIS A 138 -4.11 1.86 15.11
C HIS A 138 -3.01 1.16 14.32
N THR A 139 -3.42 0.27 13.42
CA THR A 139 -2.56 -0.57 12.60
C THR A 139 -2.70 -0.17 11.13
N ASN A 140 -1.63 0.38 10.56
CA ASN A 140 -1.56 0.78 9.16
C ASN A 140 -0.56 -0.09 8.41
N ILE A 141 -1.00 -0.67 7.30
CA ILE A 141 -0.17 -1.49 6.41
C ILE A 141 -0.16 -0.83 5.04
N PRO A 142 0.85 -0.02 4.70
CA PRO A 142 0.94 0.54 3.37
C PRO A 142 1.36 -0.55 2.40
N VAL A 143 0.68 -0.54 1.26
CA VAL A 143 0.80 -1.55 0.22
C VAL A 143 0.88 -0.88 -1.14
N ASN A 144 1.62 -1.50 -2.04
CA ASN A 144 1.60 -1.16 -3.45
C ASN A 144 0.48 -1.99 -4.10
N SER A 145 -0.55 -1.32 -4.63
CA SER A 145 -1.73 -1.99 -5.19
C SER A 145 -1.43 -2.79 -6.46
N ASP A 146 -0.30 -2.53 -7.11
CA ASP A 146 0.25 -3.30 -8.24
C ASP A 146 1.03 -4.55 -7.83
N ASN A 147 1.31 -4.73 -6.55
CA ASN A 147 2.01 -5.90 -6.06
C ASN A 147 1.03 -6.87 -5.37
N TYR A 148 0.49 -7.80 -6.15
CA TYR A 148 -0.47 -8.80 -5.65
C TYR A 148 0.10 -9.70 -4.55
N GLU A 149 1.40 -10.02 -4.59
CA GLU A 149 2.04 -10.81 -3.54
C GLU A 149 2.09 -10.02 -2.23
N MET A 150 2.44 -8.74 -2.29
CA MET A 150 2.42 -7.82 -1.15
C MET A 150 1.01 -7.66 -0.57
N LEU A 151 -0.02 -7.51 -1.43
CA LEU A 151 -1.41 -7.45 -1.00
C LEU A 151 -1.85 -8.73 -0.28
N ARG A 152 -1.47 -9.91 -0.82
CA ARG A 152 -1.75 -11.19 -0.19
C ARG A 152 -1.10 -11.28 1.19
N GLN A 153 0.20 -10.98 1.29
CA GLN A 153 0.94 -10.98 2.56
C GLN A 153 0.35 -9.98 3.56
N ALA A 154 -0.09 -8.80 3.09
CA ALA A 154 -0.75 -7.81 3.93
C ALA A 154 -2.08 -8.32 4.49
N ASN A 155 -2.91 -9.00 3.68
CA ASN A 155 -4.16 -9.60 4.14
C ASN A 155 -3.92 -10.72 5.16
N GLU A 156 -2.90 -11.56 4.95
CA GLU A 156 -2.49 -12.58 5.93
C GLU A 156 -2.05 -11.92 7.26
N ALA A 157 -1.32 -10.81 7.19
CA ALA A 157 -0.95 -10.02 8.38
C ALA A 157 -2.16 -9.39 9.07
N VAL A 158 -3.13 -8.85 8.32
CA VAL A 158 -4.39 -8.32 8.87
C VAL A 158 -5.12 -9.39 9.66
N ALA A 159 -5.33 -10.59 9.09
CA ALA A 159 -6.01 -11.68 9.77
C ALA A 159 -5.34 -12.04 11.10
N ARG A 160 -4.00 -12.11 11.12
CA ARG A 160 -3.24 -12.38 12.34
C ARG A 160 -3.38 -11.27 13.38
N ILE A 161 -3.34 -10.00 12.96
CA ILE A 161 -3.53 -8.85 13.86
C ILE A 161 -4.94 -8.87 14.47
N MET A 162 -5.97 -9.16 13.67
CA MET A 162 -7.35 -9.25 14.16
C MET A 162 -7.49 -10.38 15.19
N GLN A 163 -6.88 -11.53 14.93
CA GLN A 163 -6.88 -12.65 15.88
C GLN A 163 -6.18 -12.27 17.19
N ILE A 164 -4.99 -11.67 17.14
CA ILE A 164 -4.27 -11.19 18.32
C ILE A 164 -5.13 -10.23 19.14
N ALA A 165 -5.84 -9.30 18.49
CA ALA A 165 -6.72 -8.37 19.20
C ALA A 165 -7.82 -9.10 19.97
N ARG A 166 -8.41 -10.17 19.40
CA ARG A 166 -9.41 -11.01 20.08
C ARG A 166 -8.82 -11.86 21.19
N ASP A 167 -7.64 -12.46 20.98
CA ASP A 167 -6.95 -13.30 21.97
C ASP A 167 -6.56 -12.51 23.23
N LEU A 168 -6.43 -11.19 23.10
CA LEU A 168 -6.16 -10.25 24.19
C LEU A 168 -7.46 -9.65 24.79
N ASP A 169 -8.61 -10.27 24.54
CA ASP A 169 -9.95 -9.78 24.94
C ASP A 169 -10.27 -8.35 24.44
N GLY A 170 -9.61 -7.92 23.36
CA GLY A 170 -9.79 -6.62 22.72
C GLY A 170 -10.92 -6.59 21.69
N VAL A 171 -11.22 -5.38 21.21
CA VAL A 171 -12.22 -5.13 20.17
C VAL A 171 -11.58 -4.67 18.86
N ILE A 172 -12.10 -5.15 17.72
CA ILE A 172 -11.55 -4.89 16.38
C ILE A 172 -11.77 -3.43 15.91
N SER A 173 -12.75 -2.73 16.49
CA SER A 173 -13.11 -1.37 16.13
C SER A 173 -13.57 -0.60 17.37
N GLY A 174 -13.05 0.62 17.51
CA GLY A 174 -13.41 1.58 18.57
C GLY A 174 -13.69 2.97 18.00
N GLU A 175 -12.65 3.67 17.54
CA GLU A 175 -12.77 5.07 17.05
C GLU A 175 -13.06 5.19 15.55
N HIS A 176 -12.41 4.34 14.73
CA HIS A 176 -12.58 4.33 13.29
C HIS A 176 -13.56 3.23 12.87
N GLY A 177 -14.42 3.56 11.89
CA GLY A 177 -15.46 2.68 11.38
C GLY A 177 -14.92 1.32 10.90
N ILE A 178 -15.79 0.31 10.96
CA ILE A 178 -15.47 -1.09 10.61
C ILE A 178 -15.07 -1.20 9.12
N GLY A 179 -15.82 -0.53 8.23
CA GLY A 179 -15.64 -0.69 6.78
C GLY A 179 -15.92 -2.12 6.31
N LEU A 180 -15.57 -2.43 5.06
CA LEU A 180 -15.66 -3.81 4.53
C LEU A 180 -14.47 -4.68 4.98
N THR A 181 -13.32 -4.07 5.24
CA THR A 181 -12.07 -4.75 5.59
C THR A 181 -12.13 -5.44 6.95
N LYS A 182 -12.87 -4.90 7.91
CA LYS A 182 -13.02 -5.50 9.24
C LYS A 182 -14.29 -6.33 9.39
N TYR A 183 -15.22 -6.24 8.43
CA TYR A 183 -16.55 -6.83 8.51
C TYR A 183 -16.49 -8.36 8.67
N GLU A 184 -15.57 -9.03 7.97
CA GLU A 184 -15.41 -10.49 8.02
C GLU A 184 -14.90 -11.02 9.36
N TYR A 185 -14.35 -10.15 10.22
CA TYR A 185 -13.80 -10.52 11.53
C TYR A 185 -14.77 -10.20 12.70
N LEU A 186 -15.95 -9.68 12.39
CA LEU A 186 -17.00 -9.44 13.38
C LEU A 186 -17.93 -10.66 13.48
N THR A 187 -18.38 -10.92 14.70
CA THR A 187 -19.35 -11.96 14.98
C THR A 187 -20.74 -11.58 14.48
N ALA A 188 -21.59 -12.58 14.28
CA ALA A 188 -22.99 -12.35 13.89
C ALA A 188 -23.74 -11.47 14.91
N ASP A 189 -23.47 -11.66 16.20
CA ASP A 189 -24.10 -10.92 17.29
C ASP A 189 -23.67 -9.45 17.30
N GLU A 190 -22.40 -9.15 17.04
CA GLU A 190 -21.91 -7.77 16.90
C GLU A 190 -22.56 -7.05 15.71
N LEU A 191 -22.87 -7.78 14.64
CA LEU A 191 -23.42 -7.23 13.40
C LEU A 191 -24.95 -7.11 13.40
N ALA A 192 -25.66 -7.97 14.13
CA ALA A 192 -27.12 -8.07 14.10
C ALA A 192 -27.84 -6.73 14.34
N PRO A 193 -27.47 -5.91 15.35
CA PRO A 193 -28.16 -4.64 15.62
C PRO A 193 -28.12 -3.67 14.44
N PHE A 194 -26.97 -3.53 13.77
CA PHE A 194 -26.83 -2.67 12.61
C PHE A 194 -27.63 -3.20 11.41
N GLN A 195 -27.56 -4.51 11.17
CA GLN A 195 -28.26 -5.12 10.04
C GLN A 195 -29.78 -5.05 10.21
N ASP A 196 -30.30 -5.27 11.42
CA ASP A 196 -31.72 -5.12 11.73
C ASP A 196 -32.18 -3.68 11.55
N TYR A 197 -31.39 -2.73 12.04
CA TYR A 197 -31.63 -1.32 11.80
C TYR A 197 -31.69 -1.00 10.31
N LYS A 198 -30.70 -1.44 9.52
CA LYS A 198 -30.63 -1.20 8.07
C LYS A 198 -31.82 -1.80 7.35
N ARG A 199 -32.22 -3.04 7.68
CA ARG A 199 -33.42 -3.69 7.11
C ARG A 199 -34.70 -2.90 7.39
N ARG A 200 -34.82 -2.30 8.58
CA ARG A 200 -35.98 -1.50 8.97
C ARG A 200 -36.05 -0.15 8.24
N VAL A 201 -34.92 0.55 8.09
CA VAL A 201 -34.89 1.91 7.50
C VAL A 201 -34.74 1.91 5.99
N ASP A 202 -34.21 0.83 5.41
CA ASP A 202 -34.01 0.66 3.98
C ASP A 202 -34.54 -0.71 3.51
N PRO A 203 -35.86 -0.93 3.59
CA PRO A 203 -36.48 -2.21 3.25
C PRO A 203 -36.28 -2.60 1.78
N ASN A 204 -36.00 -1.62 0.91
CA ASN A 204 -35.74 -1.83 -0.51
C ASN A 204 -34.24 -1.94 -0.85
N GLY A 205 -33.33 -1.87 0.14
CA GLY A 205 -31.89 -2.04 -0.07
C GLY A 205 -31.23 -0.98 -0.95
N ARG A 206 -31.75 0.25 -0.98
CA ARG A 206 -31.27 1.38 -1.81
C ARG A 206 -30.01 2.03 -1.22
N PHE A 207 -29.84 2.03 0.10
CA PHE A 207 -28.74 2.68 0.78
C PHE A 207 -27.49 1.80 0.75
N ASN A 208 -26.63 2.06 -0.25
CA ASN A 208 -25.33 1.42 -0.40
C ASN A 208 -25.49 -0.11 -0.40
N SER A 209 -26.21 -0.59 -1.42
CA SER A 209 -26.69 -1.96 -1.54
C SER A 209 -25.57 -2.98 -1.35
N GLY A 210 -25.85 -4.06 -0.62
CA GLY A 210 -24.89 -5.12 -0.32
C GLY A 210 -23.80 -4.77 0.69
N LYS A 211 -23.51 -3.49 1.00
CA LYS A 211 -22.46 -3.16 1.97
C LYS A 211 -22.90 -3.41 3.41
N LEU A 212 -21.99 -3.99 4.20
CA LEU A 212 -22.19 -4.33 5.62
C LEU A 212 -23.41 -5.22 5.88
N MET A 213 -23.78 -6.02 4.89
CA MET A 213 -24.85 -7.03 4.94
C MET A 213 -24.23 -8.42 4.76
N PRO A 214 -24.92 -9.51 5.12
CA PRO A 214 -24.40 -10.86 4.92
C PRO A 214 -23.89 -11.06 3.49
N GLY A 215 -22.66 -11.57 3.36
CA GLY A 215 -21.97 -11.74 2.07
C GLY A 215 -21.21 -10.49 1.57
N ALA A 216 -21.13 -9.42 2.36
CA ALA A 216 -20.27 -8.29 2.08
C ALA A 216 -18.80 -8.64 2.35
N ASP A 217 -17.96 -8.52 1.33
CA ASP A 217 -16.52 -8.76 1.43
C ASP A 217 -15.76 -7.93 0.39
N LEU A 218 -14.45 -8.15 0.30
CA LEU A 218 -13.56 -7.48 -0.63
C LEU A 218 -13.38 -8.21 -1.97
N ARG A 219 -14.10 -9.31 -2.25
CA ARG A 219 -13.91 -10.07 -3.51
C ARG A 219 -14.25 -9.25 -4.76
N ARG A 220 -15.13 -8.26 -4.62
CA ARG A 220 -15.49 -7.31 -5.70
C ARG A 220 -14.80 -5.97 -5.54
N ALA A 221 -13.88 -5.83 -4.59
CA ALA A 221 -13.11 -4.61 -4.44
C ALA A 221 -12.14 -4.49 -5.61
N TRP A 222 -12.23 -3.39 -6.33
CA TRP A 222 -11.21 -2.99 -7.29
C TRP A 222 -10.36 -1.90 -6.66
N THR A 223 -9.05 -2.03 -6.75
CA THR A 223 -8.09 -1.03 -6.25
C THR A 223 -7.21 -0.62 -7.41
N PRO A 224 -7.27 0.65 -7.85
CA PRO A 224 -6.40 1.13 -8.92
C PRO A 224 -4.94 1.06 -8.47
N SER A 225 -4.04 0.83 -9.42
CA SER A 225 -2.63 1.19 -9.23
C SER A 225 -2.21 2.23 -10.23
N PHE A 226 -1.80 3.38 -9.70
CA PHE A 226 -1.20 4.45 -10.48
C PHE A 226 0.18 4.04 -11.04
N ASN A 227 0.84 3.02 -10.49
CA ASN A 227 2.09 2.48 -11.04
C ASN A 227 1.85 1.67 -12.33
N LEU A 228 0.73 0.93 -12.42
CA LEU A 228 0.38 0.15 -13.61
C LEU A 228 0.03 1.05 -14.81
N MET A 229 -0.45 2.26 -14.55
CA MET A 229 -0.70 3.24 -15.62
C MET A 229 0.53 3.51 -16.49
N GLY A 230 1.73 3.56 -15.90
CA GLY A 230 2.97 3.79 -16.65
C GLY A 230 3.22 2.76 -17.76
N TYR A 231 2.61 1.59 -17.66
CA TYR A 231 2.80 0.46 -18.58
C TYR A 231 1.71 0.32 -19.65
N GLU A 232 0.53 0.95 -19.52
CA GLU A 232 -0.65 0.70 -20.39
C GLU A 232 -1.00 1.83 -21.38
N SER A 233 -0.12 2.83 -21.54
CA SER A 233 -0.08 3.89 -22.58
C SER A 233 -1.38 4.33 -23.29
N LEU A 234 -1.80 5.58 -23.05
CA LEU A 234 -2.18 6.54 -24.10
C LEU A 234 -1.80 7.98 -23.67
N ILE A 235 -1.11 8.67 -24.58
CA ILE A 235 -0.37 9.94 -24.41
C ILE A 235 -1.29 11.14 -24.03
N MET A 236 -0.70 12.13 -23.32
CA MET A 236 -1.25 13.42 -22.81
C MET A 236 -2.26 13.38 -21.65
N GLN A 237 -3.11 12.37 -21.50
CA GLN A 237 -4.08 12.33 -20.39
C GLN A 237 -3.41 12.08 -19.01
N GLN A 238 -2.32 11.31 -18.99
CA GLN A 238 -1.60 10.95 -17.77
C GLN A 238 -1.05 12.14 -16.99
N SER A 239 -0.44 13.12 -17.64
CA SER A 239 0.19 14.23 -16.91
C SER A 239 -0.85 15.08 -16.19
N GLU A 240 -2.04 15.25 -16.77
CA GLU A 240 -3.06 16.16 -16.24
C GLU A 240 -3.98 15.48 -15.25
N ILE A 241 -4.53 14.31 -15.58
CA ILE A 241 -5.29 13.51 -14.60
C ILE A 241 -4.38 13.10 -13.44
N GLY A 242 -3.12 12.76 -13.73
CA GLY A 242 -2.10 12.50 -12.73
C GLY A 242 -1.80 13.71 -11.85
N ALA A 243 -1.67 14.91 -12.42
CA ALA A 243 -1.50 16.15 -11.65
C ALA A 243 -2.71 16.45 -10.76
N ILE A 244 -3.94 16.32 -11.30
CA ILE A 244 -5.18 16.50 -10.54
C ILE A 244 -5.26 15.50 -9.39
N SER A 245 -4.98 14.21 -9.65
CA SER A 245 -4.93 13.15 -8.64
C SER A 245 -3.87 13.46 -7.57
N HIS A 246 -2.67 13.88 -7.98
CA HIS A 246 -1.59 14.24 -7.07
C HIS A 246 -1.94 15.43 -6.18
N ALA A 247 -2.70 16.39 -6.70
CA ALA A 247 -3.14 17.55 -5.94
C ALA A 247 -4.19 17.22 -4.86
N ILE A 248 -4.83 16.04 -4.92
CA ILE A 248 -5.92 15.66 -4.00
C ILE A 248 -5.67 14.39 -3.18
N LYS A 249 -4.69 13.56 -3.55
CA LYS A 249 -4.43 12.24 -2.95
C LYS A 249 -4.20 12.26 -1.44
N ASP A 250 -3.66 13.37 -0.91
CA ASP A 250 -3.29 13.50 0.51
C ASP A 250 -4.49 13.87 1.40
N CYS A 251 -5.72 13.89 0.84
CA CYS A 251 -6.92 14.28 1.57
C CYS A 251 -7.21 13.36 2.77
N LEU A 252 -7.05 13.91 3.98
CA LEU A 252 -7.36 13.23 5.25
C LEU A 252 -8.86 13.09 5.55
N ARG A 253 -9.75 13.56 4.66
CA ARG A 253 -11.21 13.49 4.80
C ARG A 253 -11.79 14.15 6.08
N CYS A 254 -11.02 14.99 6.77
CA CYS A 254 -11.38 15.60 8.06
C CYS A 254 -12.54 16.61 8.00
N GLY A 255 -12.82 17.22 6.84
CA GLY A 255 -13.95 18.12 6.66
C GLY A 255 -13.78 19.55 7.19
N LYS A 256 -12.58 19.94 7.67
CA LYS A 256 -12.28 21.33 8.10
C LYS A 256 -12.56 22.38 7.02
N CYS A 257 -12.45 22.02 5.76
CA CYS A 257 -12.75 22.89 4.62
C CYS A 257 -14.25 23.13 4.37
N LYS A 258 -15.16 22.34 4.97
CA LYS A 258 -16.60 22.45 4.68
C LYS A 258 -17.22 23.80 5.06
N PRO A 259 -17.03 24.34 6.28
CA PRO A 259 -17.77 25.52 6.74
C PRO A 259 -17.41 26.81 5.98
N VAL A 260 -16.23 26.87 5.36
CA VAL A 260 -15.72 28.07 4.68
C VAL A 260 -16.12 28.15 3.20
N CYS A 261 -16.75 27.10 2.65
CA CYS A 261 -17.00 27.01 1.23
C CYS A 261 -18.28 27.73 0.82
N ALA A 262 -18.16 28.69 -0.09
CA ALA A 262 -19.29 29.47 -0.61
C ALA A 262 -20.34 28.63 -1.36
N THR A 263 -19.96 27.44 -1.83
CA THR A 263 -20.87 26.54 -2.56
C THR A 263 -21.44 25.46 -1.67
N HIS A 264 -21.10 25.43 -0.38
CA HIS A 264 -21.59 24.43 0.56
C HIS A 264 -22.73 24.98 1.41
N VAL A 265 -23.90 24.38 1.25
CA VAL A 265 -25.09 24.54 2.07
C VAL A 265 -25.38 23.19 2.71
N PRO A 266 -25.13 23.00 4.02
CA PRO A 266 -25.16 21.70 4.69
C PRO A 266 -26.41 20.83 4.46
N ARG A 267 -27.57 21.46 4.19
CA ARG A 267 -28.85 20.77 4.00
C ARG A 267 -29.33 20.70 2.54
N ALA A 268 -28.67 21.39 1.60
CA ALA A 268 -29.17 21.51 0.23
C ALA A 268 -28.26 20.83 -0.80
N ASN A 269 -26.96 20.78 -0.55
CA ASN A 269 -26.01 20.31 -1.57
C ASN A 269 -24.76 19.64 -0.97
N LEU A 270 -25.00 18.52 -0.29
CA LEU A 270 -23.96 17.74 0.40
C LEU A 270 -22.74 17.45 -0.50
N LEU A 271 -22.98 17.12 -1.77
CA LEU A 271 -21.95 16.76 -2.76
C LEU A 271 -20.98 17.90 -3.09
N TYR A 272 -21.40 19.16 -2.99
CA TYR A 272 -20.62 20.31 -3.44
C TYR A 272 -19.84 21.02 -2.32
N SER A 273 -19.66 20.33 -1.18
CA SER A 273 -18.65 20.74 -0.20
C SER A 273 -17.25 20.50 -0.75
N PRO A 274 -16.23 21.29 -0.36
CA PRO A 274 -14.88 21.15 -0.93
C PRO A 274 -14.26 19.79 -0.59
N ARG A 275 -14.56 19.23 0.60
CA ARG A 275 -14.17 17.85 0.91
C ARG A 275 -14.82 16.86 -0.03
N ASP A 276 -16.13 16.97 -0.22
CA ASP A 276 -16.88 15.96 -0.96
C ASP A 276 -16.60 16.08 -2.48
N LYS A 277 -16.26 17.27 -2.98
CA LYS A 277 -15.69 17.47 -4.32
C LYS A 277 -14.33 16.82 -4.50
N ILE A 278 -13.41 16.98 -3.54
CA ILE A 278 -12.13 16.25 -3.55
C ILE A 278 -12.37 14.74 -3.64
N LEU A 279 -13.29 14.21 -2.83
CA LEU A 279 -13.64 12.79 -2.85
C LEU A 279 -14.29 12.37 -4.17
N ALA A 280 -15.20 13.18 -4.72
CA ALA A 280 -15.85 12.91 -6.00
C ALA A 280 -14.82 12.90 -7.14
N THR A 281 -13.92 13.87 -7.19
CA THR A 281 -12.83 13.91 -8.17
C THR A 281 -11.95 12.66 -8.07
N SER A 282 -11.57 12.23 -6.86
CA SER A 282 -10.81 10.99 -6.66
C SER A 282 -11.57 9.77 -7.21
N LEU A 283 -12.84 9.61 -6.82
CA LEU A 283 -13.66 8.48 -7.26
C LEU A 283 -13.92 8.46 -8.76
N LEU A 284 -14.08 9.63 -9.39
CA LEU A 284 -14.24 9.75 -10.84
C LEU A 284 -12.95 9.41 -11.58
N ILE A 285 -11.79 9.83 -11.06
CA ILE A 285 -10.49 9.43 -11.62
C ILE A 285 -10.33 7.91 -11.50
N GLU A 286 -10.65 7.31 -10.35
CA GLU A 286 -10.66 5.86 -10.18
C GLU A 286 -11.60 5.17 -11.18
N ALA A 287 -12.79 5.73 -11.42
CA ALA A 287 -13.73 5.20 -12.41
C ALA A 287 -13.20 5.31 -13.85
N PHE A 288 -12.55 6.43 -14.21
CA PHE A 288 -11.87 6.60 -15.49
C PHE A 288 -10.82 5.52 -15.70
N LEU A 289 -9.99 5.28 -14.67
CA LEU A 289 -8.95 4.25 -14.70
C LEU A 289 -9.56 2.85 -14.85
N TYR A 290 -10.61 2.55 -14.11
CA TYR A 290 -11.30 1.27 -14.21
C TYR A 290 -11.84 1.04 -15.63
N GLU A 291 -12.48 2.05 -16.23
CA GLU A 291 -13.05 1.93 -17.57
C GLU A 291 -11.99 1.83 -18.66
N GLU A 292 -10.88 2.56 -18.56
CA GLU A 292 -9.78 2.42 -19.52
C GLU A 292 -9.12 1.03 -19.44
N GLN A 293 -8.98 0.47 -18.24
CA GLN A 293 -8.36 -0.85 -18.07
C GLN A 293 -9.28 -2.02 -18.41
N THR A 294 -10.58 -1.87 -18.19
CA THR A 294 -11.56 -2.96 -18.36
C THR A 294 -12.43 -2.83 -19.60
N ARG A 295 -12.45 -1.67 -20.25
CA ARG A 295 -13.28 -1.35 -21.41
C ARG A 295 -12.48 -0.56 -22.45
N ARG A 296 -13.14 -0.16 -23.53
CA ARG A 296 -12.57 0.70 -24.58
C ARG A 296 -13.10 2.13 -24.40
N GLY A 297 -12.43 2.90 -23.55
CA GLY A 297 -12.74 4.31 -23.34
C GLY A 297 -13.58 4.61 -22.10
N VAL A 298 -13.40 5.83 -21.58
CA VAL A 298 -14.22 6.41 -20.51
C VAL A 298 -15.64 6.80 -20.99
N SER A 299 -16.64 6.46 -20.17
CA SER A 299 -18.05 6.81 -20.34
C SER A 299 -18.30 8.32 -20.39
N LEU A 300 -19.17 8.76 -21.30
CA LEU A 300 -19.62 10.15 -21.39
C LEU A 300 -20.23 10.64 -20.07
N LYS A 301 -20.95 9.76 -19.36
CA LYS A 301 -21.54 10.10 -18.07
C LYS A 301 -20.49 10.44 -17.02
N HIS A 302 -19.37 9.73 -16.96
CA HIS A 302 -18.32 10.07 -16.00
C HIS A 302 -17.65 11.41 -16.36
N TRP A 303 -17.54 11.75 -17.65
CA TRP A 303 -17.09 13.09 -18.07
C TRP A 303 -18.07 14.19 -17.65
N GLU A 304 -19.37 13.97 -17.79
CA GLU A 304 -20.42 14.91 -17.34
C GLU A 304 -20.37 15.13 -15.81
N GLU A 305 -20.20 14.07 -15.02
CA GLU A 305 -20.06 14.17 -13.56
C GLU A 305 -18.75 14.88 -13.16
N PHE A 306 -17.66 14.65 -13.90
CA PHE A 306 -16.39 15.35 -13.68
C PHE A 306 -16.49 16.84 -14.00
N GLU A 307 -17.22 17.18 -15.06
CA GLU A 307 -17.58 18.55 -15.40
C GLU A 307 -18.45 19.21 -14.33
N ASP A 308 -19.48 18.51 -13.87
CA ASP A 308 -20.41 19.01 -12.85
C ASP A 308 -19.70 19.38 -11.54
N VAL A 309 -18.80 18.51 -11.07
CA VAL A 309 -17.98 18.76 -9.87
C VAL A 309 -17.09 20.00 -10.06
N ALA A 310 -16.48 20.14 -11.24
CA ALA A 310 -15.61 21.27 -11.54
C ALA A 310 -16.39 22.59 -11.65
N ASP A 311 -17.57 22.58 -12.27
CA ASP A 311 -18.39 23.78 -12.48
C ASP A 311 -19.01 24.29 -11.18
N HIS A 312 -19.32 23.41 -10.24
CA HIS A 312 -19.81 23.79 -8.92
C HIS A 312 -18.76 24.43 -8.01
N CYS A 313 -17.56 24.77 -8.48
CA CYS A 313 -16.53 25.51 -7.74
C CYS A 313 -16.46 26.99 -8.15
N THR A 314 -16.48 27.91 -7.18
CA THR A 314 -16.34 29.35 -7.44
C THR A 314 -14.89 29.82 -7.54
N VAL A 315 -13.89 28.93 -7.37
CA VAL A 315 -12.45 29.27 -7.41
C VAL A 315 -12.10 30.41 -6.43
N CYS A 316 -12.76 30.44 -5.27
CA CYS A 316 -12.52 31.47 -4.25
C CYS A 316 -11.35 31.16 -3.30
N HIS A 317 -10.73 29.98 -3.43
CA HIS A 317 -9.58 29.50 -2.62
C HIS A 317 -9.78 29.42 -1.10
N LYS A 318 -10.98 29.72 -0.59
CA LYS A 318 -11.27 29.71 0.86
C LYS A 318 -11.02 28.37 1.55
N CYS A 319 -11.08 27.27 0.80
CA CYS A 319 -10.84 25.92 1.32
C CYS A 319 -9.37 25.60 1.61
N TYR A 320 -8.42 26.39 1.09
CA TYR A 320 -6.98 26.16 1.23
C TYR A 320 -6.50 26.29 2.68
N ASN A 321 -6.63 27.48 3.28
CA ASN A 321 -6.17 27.76 4.64
C ASN A 321 -6.63 26.77 5.74
N PRO A 322 -7.89 26.29 5.76
CA PRO A 322 -8.32 25.29 6.76
C PRO A 322 -7.89 23.85 6.45
N CYS A 323 -7.27 23.58 5.30
CA CYS A 323 -6.83 22.25 4.91
C CYS A 323 -5.49 21.91 5.58
N PRO A 324 -5.39 20.84 6.39
CA PRO A 324 -4.14 20.48 7.07
C PRO A 324 -3.07 19.87 6.15
N VAL A 325 -3.41 19.63 4.89
CA VAL A 325 -2.57 19.02 3.86
C VAL A 325 -2.51 19.90 2.60
N ASP A 326 -2.83 21.19 2.76
CA ASP A 326 -2.62 22.23 1.74
C ASP A 326 -3.32 21.99 0.38
N ILE A 327 -4.42 21.23 0.36
CA ILE A 327 -5.22 21.04 -0.87
C ILE A 327 -6.03 22.30 -1.18
N ASP A 328 -5.72 22.94 -2.30
CA ASP A 328 -6.51 24.03 -2.87
C ASP A 328 -7.43 23.53 -3.98
N PHE A 329 -8.70 23.28 -3.65
CA PHE A 329 -9.68 22.83 -4.65
C PHE A 329 -10.01 23.90 -5.71
N GLY A 330 -9.68 25.18 -5.48
CA GLY A 330 -9.77 26.22 -6.51
C GLY A 330 -8.84 25.91 -7.69
N ASN A 331 -7.57 25.61 -7.39
CA ASN A 331 -6.58 25.21 -8.40
C ASN A 331 -6.96 23.87 -9.07
N VAL A 332 -7.34 22.87 -8.26
CA VAL A 332 -7.80 21.57 -8.77
C VAL A 332 -8.96 21.76 -9.76
N SER A 333 -9.94 22.61 -9.44
CA SER A 333 -11.07 22.89 -10.32
C SER A 333 -10.65 23.59 -11.62
N MET A 334 -9.66 24.47 -11.59
CA MET A 334 -9.10 25.08 -12.81
C MET A 334 -8.44 24.03 -13.70
N ASP A 335 -7.65 23.13 -13.13
CA ASP A 335 -7.00 22.03 -13.86
C ASP A 335 -8.03 21.07 -14.46
N MET A 336 -9.07 20.72 -13.69
CA MET A 336 -10.20 19.92 -14.17
C MET A 336 -10.89 20.58 -15.38
N ARG A 337 -11.18 21.88 -15.32
CA ARG A 337 -11.81 22.63 -16.42
C ARG A 337 -10.89 22.72 -17.64
N ALA A 338 -9.59 22.91 -17.43
CA ALA A 338 -8.61 22.95 -18.52
C ALA A 338 -8.53 21.61 -19.25
N LEU A 339 -8.51 20.50 -18.49
CA LEU A 339 -8.56 19.14 -19.02
C LEU A 339 -9.81 18.91 -19.87
N LEU A 340 -10.99 19.23 -19.33
CA LEU A 340 -12.28 19.08 -20.03
C LEU A 340 -12.34 19.82 -21.36
N ARG A 341 -11.84 21.08 -21.40
CA ARG A 341 -11.78 21.88 -22.62
C ARG A 341 -10.84 21.26 -23.65
N ARG A 342 -9.64 20.86 -23.23
CA ARG A 342 -8.64 20.27 -24.12
C ARG A 342 -9.10 18.96 -24.74
N MET A 343 -9.80 18.15 -23.95
CA MET A 343 -10.33 16.86 -24.41
C MET A 343 -11.63 16.99 -25.24
N GLY A 344 -12.16 18.21 -25.42
CA GLY A 344 -13.45 18.40 -26.09
C GLY A 344 -14.62 17.75 -25.34
N LYS A 345 -14.49 17.60 -24.02
CA LYS A 345 -15.50 16.98 -23.14
C LYS A 345 -16.32 18.00 -22.35
N LYS A 346 -16.03 19.29 -22.54
CA LYS A 346 -16.80 20.39 -21.94
C LYS A 346 -18.15 20.53 -22.67
N SER A 347 -19.24 20.39 -21.93
CA SER A 347 -20.58 20.63 -22.45
C SER A 347 -20.77 22.09 -22.89
N PHE A 348 -21.59 22.31 -23.91
CA PHE A 348 -21.98 23.64 -24.32
C PHE A 348 -23.08 24.16 -23.38
N ASN A 349 -22.81 25.27 -22.69
CA ASN A 349 -23.79 25.95 -21.86
C ASN A 349 -24.04 27.36 -22.42
N PRO A 350 -25.25 27.65 -22.94
CA PRO A 350 -25.55 28.95 -23.56
C PRO A 350 -25.46 30.10 -22.55
N GLY A 351 -25.75 29.86 -21.26
CA GLY A 351 -25.61 30.85 -20.21
C GLY A 351 -24.15 31.20 -19.93
N THR A 352 -23.28 30.20 -19.83
CA THR A 352 -21.83 30.40 -19.68
C THR A 352 -21.24 31.09 -20.92
N SER A 353 -21.63 30.68 -22.12
CA SER A 353 -21.17 31.30 -23.37
C SER A 353 -21.61 32.76 -23.48
N ALA A 354 -22.85 33.07 -23.12
CA ALA A 354 -23.34 34.45 -23.07
C ALA A 354 -22.57 35.28 -22.03
N ALA A 355 -22.38 34.75 -20.81
CA ALA A 355 -21.62 35.44 -19.76
C ALA A 355 -20.16 35.71 -20.17
N MET A 356 -19.48 34.73 -20.78
CA MET A 356 -18.10 34.88 -21.28
C MET A 356 -18.00 35.78 -22.51
N PHE A 357 -19.08 35.95 -23.28
CA PHE A 357 -19.12 36.92 -24.39
C PHE A 357 -19.33 38.36 -23.88
N PHE A 358 -19.97 38.51 -22.72
CA PHE A 358 -20.21 39.80 -22.07
C PHE A 358 -19.03 40.30 -21.23
N LEU A 359 -18.13 39.40 -20.80
CA LEU A 359 -16.86 39.69 -20.11
C LEU A 359 -15.74 39.91 -21.13
#